data_AF-A0A179GXE1-F1
#
_entry.id   AF-A0A179GXE1-F1
#
_cell.length_a   1.000
_cell.length_b   1.000
_cell.length_c   1.000
_cell.angle_alpha   90.00
_cell.angle_beta   90.00
_cell.angle_gamma   90.00
#
_symmetry.space_group_name_H-M   'P 1'
#
loop_
_entity.id
_entity.type
_entity.pdbx_description
1 polymer ?
#
loop_
_entity_poly.entity_id
_entity_poly.type
_entity_poly.pdbx_seq_one_letter_code
_entity_poly.pdbx_strand_id
1 'polypeptide(L)'
;MDVLREGLRTFRFHGRYYTDSFQHSYGHAARLYVADVIADSPADPAQYQRWLGALRVLCMFKERDAEDYVYEVSSGSELMRLGLGADWVDARAHPTGLPARLRGRTFGVHYMINLDSEVFTLDYCLHWKLSSIPRRRDEWLRAIVPSIYRDTWTISLGICPEELMTSPVLQLPEADPTIAFESRRVYPRVEVKEAWAVFLTHSLAVALNTLRFEIVNFGREWSPDSFLFRELMFALVSMASNRAVFHDSGARPLPRSPSQQDGDDLSLVHDIRQVDQTRLEDEWVGHDTPLEFGSMFHRSGKLPGASPAETIYWLEGVLVSLELVPDGKVVTKAVRWGIEQRHASFQAVILSLFEAAFVEVLEGHDGEIFVKVSDMVALSPIRAEWCMSTHRRERPPLTDGAVAQPHPGKMKLPADCVATPKKLQENFPGLAALVNFFDIAANRRAVV
;
A
#
# COMPACT_ATOMS: atom_id res chain seq x y z
N MET A 1 24.24 -2.85 -18.15
CA MET A 1 23.43 -2.11 -19.13
C MET A 1 22.41 -3.00 -19.82
N ASP A 2 22.78 -4.19 -20.30
CA ASP A 2 21.80 -5.09 -20.94
C ASP A 2 20.68 -5.58 -20.00
N VAL A 3 20.96 -5.68 -18.70
CA VAL A 3 19.91 -5.94 -17.68
C VAL A 3 18.88 -4.81 -17.62
N LEU A 4 19.28 -3.57 -17.88
CA LEU A 4 18.41 -2.40 -17.94
C LEU A 4 17.70 -2.28 -19.30
N ARG A 5 17.78 -3.28 -20.18
CA ARG A 5 17.12 -3.28 -21.49
C ARG A 5 15.88 -4.16 -21.53
N GLU A 6 15.74 -5.10 -20.61
CA GLU A 6 14.58 -6.01 -20.52
C GLU A 6 13.78 -5.69 -19.24
N GLY A 7 12.45 -5.72 -19.31
CA GLY A 7 11.64 -5.58 -18.10
C GLY A 7 10.15 -5.42 -18.32
N LEU A 8 9.43 -5.23 -17.22
CA LEU A 8 7.97 -5.20 -17.18
C LEU A 8 7.45 -3.76 -17.29
N ARG A 9 6.49 -3.53 -18.19
CA ARG A 9 5.78 -2.24 -18.33
C ARG A 9 4.50 -2.24 -17.50
N THR A 10 4.31 -1.17 -16.73
CA THR A 10 3.10 -0.90 -15.94
C THR A 10 2.65 0.53 -16.14
N PHE A 11 1.35 0.73 -16.39
CA PHE A 11 0.74 2.07 -16.33
C PHE A 11 0.08 2.24 -14.96
N ARG A 12 0.09 3.46 -14.44
CA ARG A 12 -0.69 3.86 -13.26
C ARG A 12 -1.64 4.99 -13.66
N PHE A 13 -2.92 4.82 -13.33
CA PHE A 13 -3.98 5.78 -13.61
C PHE A 13 -5.11 5.63 -12.60
N HIS A 14 -5.64 6.74 -12.08
CA HIS A 14 -6.62 6.78 -10.99
C HIS A 14 -6.24 5.88 -9.80
N GLY A 15 -4.95 5.83 -9.48
CA GLY A 15 -4.44 4.98 -8.40
C GLY A 15 -4.47 3.46 -8.67
N ARG A 16 -4.88 3.01 -9.86
CA ARG A 16 -4.86 1.61 -10.29
C ARG A 16 -3.63 1.30 -11.13
N TYR A 17 -3.17 0.05 -11.06
CA TYR A 17 -2.01 -0.46 -11.80
C TYR A 17 -2.45 -1.37 -12.94
N TYR A 18 -1.98 -1.04 -14.14
CA TYR A 18 -2.29 -1.74 -15.38
C TYR A 18 -1.01 -2.40 -15.84
N THR A 19 -0.89 -3.69 -15.57
CA THR A 19 0.27 -4.46 -16.04
C THR A 19 -0.01 -4.93 -17.45
N ASP A 20 0.99 -4.75 -18.29
CA ASP A 20 0.85 -4.99 -19.70
C ASP A 20 0.91 -6.52 -20.00
N SER A 21 -0.23 -7.11 -20.37
CA SER A 21 -0.32 -8.39 -21.09
C SER A 21 -0.63 -8.18 -22.59
N PHE A 22 -0.14 -7.10 -23.20
CA PHE A 22 -0.08 -6.94 -24.66
C PHE A 22 0.95 -7.92 -25.23
N GLN A 23 0.57 -9.20 -25.32
CA GLN A 23 0.92 -10.20 -26.33
C GLN A 23 0.70 -11.60 -25.77
N HIS A 24 -0.57 -11.99 -25.67
CA HIS A 24 -0.91 -13.40 -25.91
C HIS A 24 -0.88 -13.65 -27.42
N SER A 25 0.34 -13.68 -27.96
CA SER A 25 0.69 -14.39 -29.19
C SER A 25 2.18 -14.19 -29.44
N TYR A 26 2.89 -15.31 -29.49
CA TYR A 26 4.32 -15.47 -29.75
C TYR A 26 5.27 -15.32 -28.57
N GLY A 27 5.94 -16.45 -28.28
CA GLY A 27 7.16 -16.49 -27.49
C GLY A 27 8.20 -15.48 -28.00
N HIS A 28 9.10 -15.11 -27.10
CA HIS A 28 10.15 -14.10 -27.28
C HIS A 28 9.74 -12.62 -27.34
N ALA A 29 8.44 -12.28 -27.39
CA ALA A 29 8.01 -10.89 -27.57
C ALA A 29 7.69 -10.11 -26.26
N ALA A 30 7.67 -10.77 -25.09
CA ALA A 30 7.54 -10.13 -23.78
C ALA A 30 8.83 -9.44 -23.28
N ARG A 31 9.85 -9.33 -24.13
CA ARG A 31 11.06 -8.51 -23.91
C ARG A 31 10.85 -7.16 -24.57
N LEU A 32 9.94 -6.36 -24.02
CA LEU A 32 9.78 -4.98 -24.45
C LEU A 32 11.03 -4.21 -24.00
N TYR A 33 11.73 -3.63 -24.96
CA TYR A 33 12.93 -2.85 -24.70
C TYR A 33 12.52 -1.54 -24.05
N VAL A 34 13.32 -1.01 -23.12
CA VAL A 34 13.05 0.36 -22.57
C VAL A 34 12.98 1.42 -23.66
N ALA A 35 13.65 1.14 -24.77
CA ALA A 35 13.56 1.92 -25.99
C ALA A 35 12.12 2.10 -26.46
N ASP A 36 11.26 1.09 -26.38
CA ASP A 36 9.86 1.15 -26.84
C ASP A 36 9.00 1.99 -25.89
N VAL A 37 9.15 1.80 -24.56
CA VAL A 37 8.45 2.59 -23.53
C VAL A 37 8.74 4.09 -23.65
N ILE A 38 9.99 4.43 -23.98
CA ILE A 38 10.47 5.81 -24.11
C ILE A 38 10.20 6.36 -25.52
N ALA A 39 10.24 5.53 -26.56
CA ALA A 39 9.90 5.89 -27.93
C ALA A 39 8.41 6.19 -28.11
N ASP A 40 7.54 5.50 -27.35
CA ASP A 40 6.10 5.69 -27.42
C ASP A 40 5.65 7.09 -26.95
N SER A 41 6.37 7.72 -26.01
CA SER A 41 6.05 9.07 -25.52
C SER A 41 6.60 10.17 -26.45
N PRO A 42 5.74 10.99 -27.10
CA PRO A 42 6.21 12.01 -28.03
C PRO A 42 6.96 13.15 -27.33
N ALA A 43 7.99 13.70 -27.98
CA ALA A 43 8.71 14.88 -27.51
C ALA A 43 8.03 16.21 -27.91
N ASP A 44 7.25 16.19 -29.00
CA ASP A 44 6.46 17.35 -29.41
C ASP A 44 5.29 17.57 -28.43
N PRO A 45 5.10 18.78 -27.86
CA PRO A 45 4.08 19.03 -26.85
C PRO A 45 2.65 18.68 -27.29
N ALA A 46 2.29 18.96 -28.56
CA ALA A 46 0.95 18.70 -29.07
C ALA A 46 0.72 17.19 -29.29
N GLN A 47 1.70 16.48 -29.81
CA GLN A 47 1.67 15.02 -29.91
C GLN A 47 1.65 14.35 -28.54
N TYR A 48 2.44 14.86 -27.59
CA TYR A 48 2.49 14.36 -26.21
C TYR A 48 1.12 14.42 -25.55
N GLN A 49 0.42 15.56 -25.65
CA GLN A 49 -0.92 15.71 -25.08
C GLN A 49 -1.94 14.77 -25.74
N ARG A 50 -1.86 14.57 -27.07
CA ARG A 50 -2.73 13.58 -27.77
C ARG A 50 -2.45 12.16 -27.32
N TRP A 51 -1.18 11.78 -27.20
CA TRP A 51 -0.76 10.46 -26.74
C TRP A 51 -1.20 10.19 -25.30
N LEU A 52 -0.98 11.16 -24.41
CA LEU A 52 -1.40 11.08 -23.00
C LEU A 52 -2.92 10.95 -22.88
N GLY A 53 -3.68 11.74 -23.66
CA GLY A 53 -5.13 11.63 -23.73
C GLY A 53 -5.60 10.26 -24.22
N ALA A 54 -4.97 9.71 -25.26
CA ALA A 54 -5.30 8.39 -25.79
C ALA A 54 -5.05 7.27 -24.75
N LEU A 55 -3.93 7.32 -24.02
CA LEU A 55 -3.64 6.35 -22.96
C LEU A 55 -4.62 6.44 -21.79
N ARG A 56 -4.99 7.65 -21.36
CA ARG A 56 -6.01 7.85 -20.32
C ARG A 56 -7.37 7.28 -20.76
N VAL A 57 -7.76 7.49 -22.02
CA VAL A 57 -8.99 6.89 -22.59
C VAL A 57 -8.93 5.37 -22.59
N LEU A 58 -7.79 4.79 -22.98
CA LEU A 58 -7.59 3.34 -22.92
C LEU A 58 -7.72 2.79 -21.49
N CYS A 59 -7.10 3.46 -20.51
CA CYS A 59 -7.22 3.08 -19.11
C CYS A 59 -8.68 3.17 -18.63
N MET A 60 -9.40 4.26 -18.93
CA MET A 60 -10.83 4.40 -18.58
C MET A 60 -11.69 3.28 -19.18
N PHE A 61 -11.43 2.87 -20.43
CA PHE A 61 -12.12 1.75 -21.04
C PHE A 61 -11.88 0.44 -20.27
N LYS A 62 -10.62 0.18 -19.88
CA LYS A 62 -10.26 -1.00 -19.07
C LYS A 62 -10.83 -0.95 -17.65
N GLU A 63 -10.95 0.22 -17.04
CA GLU A 63 -11.62 0.36 -15.73
C GLU A 63 -13.08 -0.02 -15.82
N ARG A 64 -13.78 0.50 -16.84
CA ARG A 64 -15.19 0.18 -17.06
C ARG A 64 -15.40 -1.29 -17.36
N ASP A 65 -14.59 -1.86 -18.25
CA ASP A 65 -14.64 -3.29 -18.57
C ASP A 65 -14.40 -4.17 -17.33
N ALA A 66 -13.42 -3.79 -16.49
CA ALA A 66 -13.17 -4.52 -15.25
C ALA A 66 -14.28 -4.33 -14.20
N GLU A 67 -14.90 -3.16 -14.12
CA GLU A 67 -16.05 -2.93 -13.24
C GLU A 67 -17.26 -3.78 -13.67
N ASP A 68 -17.62 -3.71 -14.95
CA ASP A 68 -18.81 -4.34 -15.53
C ASP A 68 -18.71 -5.89 -15.52
N TYR A 69 -17.50 -6.45 -15.63
CA TYR A 69 -17.30 -7.89 -15.85
C TYR A 69 -16.45 -8.62 -14.79
N VAL A 70 -15.71 -7.92 -13.92
CA VAL A 70 -14.77 -8.54 -12.98
C VAL A 70 -15.04 -8.16 -11.53
N TYR A 71 -15.11 -6.86 -11.20
CA TYR A 71 -15.09 -6.42 -9.80
C TYR A 71 -16.46 -6.45 -9.10
N GLU A 72 -17.55 -6.25 -9.85
CA GLU A 72 -18.88 -6.32 -9.27
C GLU A 72 -19.32 -7.79 -9.05
N VAL A 73 -19.39 -8.20 -7.79
CA VAL A 73 -19.96 -9.49 -7.39
C VAL A 73 -21.49 -9.36 -7.40
N SER A 74 -22.12 -9.74 -8.52
CA SER A 74 -23.57 -9.83 -8.64
C SER A 74 -24.09 -11.19 -8.18
N SER A 75 -25.22 -11.20 -7.47
CA SER A 75 -25.94 -12.43 -7.14
C SER A 75 -26.50 -13.03 -8.43
N GLY A 76 -25.71 -13.87 -9.09
CA GLY A 76 -26.04 -14.47 -10.37
C GLY A 76 -25.08 -14.15 -11.52
N SER A 77 -23.79 -13.86 -11.26
CA SER A 77 -22.81 -13.83 -12.36
C SER A 77 -22.78 -15.19 -13.07
N GLU A 78 -23.49 -15.27 -14.19
CA GLU A 78 -23.62 -16.45 -15.05
C GLU A 78 -22.23 -16.96 -15.49
N LEU A 79 -21.23 -16.08 -15.52
CA LEU A 79 -19.84 -16.34 -15.85
C LEU A 79 -19.10 -17.25 -14.86
N MET A 80 -19.36 -17.14 -13.55
CA MET A 80 -18.83 -18.12 -12.58
C MET A 80 -19.53 -19.48 -12.71
N ARG A 81 -20.84 -19.48 -13.01
CA ARG A 81 -21.64 -20.70 -13.20
C ARG A 81 -21.32 -21.48 -14.48
N LEU A 82 -20.80 -20.81 -15.51
CA LEU A 82 -20.57 -21.41 -16.84
C LEU A 82 -19.18 -22.05 -17.01
N GLY A 83 -18.32 -22.04 -15.97
CA GLY A 83 -16.97 -22.63 -16.07
C GLY A 83 -16.05 -21.94 -17.09
N LEU A 84 -16.43 -20.76 -17.58
CA LEU A 84 -15.68 -19.95 -18.54
C LEU A 84 -14.59 -19.09 -17.87
N GLY A 85 -14.46 -19.18 -16.55
CA GLY A 85 -13.48 -18.41 -15.77
C GLY A 85 -12.03 -18.73 -16.11
N ALA A 86 -11.68 -19.97 -16.48
CA ALA A 86 -10.27 -20.36 -16.65
C ALA A 86 -9.55 -19.67 -17.83
N ASP A 87 -10.26 -19.39 -18.93
CA ASP A 87 -9.69 -18.78 -20.14
C ASP A 87 -9.82 -17.23 -20.15
N TRP A 88 -10.76 -16.67 -19.37
CA TRP A 88 -10.89 -15.21 -19.15
C TRP A 88 -10.05 -14.70 -17.97
N VAL A 89 -9.60 -15.61 -17.09
CA VAL A 89 -8.62 -15.36 -16.02
C VAL A 89 -7.20 -15.26 -16.61
N ASP A 90 -7.01 -14.37 -17.58
CA ASP A 90 -5.83 -13.51 -17.48
C ASP A 90 -6.18 -12.37 -16.53
N ALA A 91 -6.42 -12.69 -15.25
CA ALA A 91 -6.49 -11.70 -14.17
C ALA A 91 -5.24 -10.78 -14.17
N ARG A 92 -4.19 -11.14 -14.89
CA ARG A 92 -2.99 -10.35 -15.17
C ARG A 92 -3.21 -9.13 -16.10
N ALA A 93 -4.35 -9.04 -16.82
CA ALA A 93 -4.67 -7.97 -17.77
C ALA A 93 -5.52 -6.82 -17.20
N HIS A 94 -6.14 -7.03 -16.02
CA HIS A 94 -7.11 -6.10 -15.42
C HIS A 94 -6.48 -5.14 -14.39
N PRO A 95 -6.99 -3.90 -14.27
CA PRO A 95 -6.43 -2.86 -13.40
C PRO A 95 -6.55 -3.15 -11.92
N THR A 96 -5.44 -3.24 -11.18
CA THR A 96 -5.47 -3.57 -9.74
C THR A 96 -5.25 -2.39 -8.82
N GLY A 97 -5.85 -2.47 -7.62
CA GLY A 97 -5.44 -1.63 -6.50
C GLY A 97 -4.05 -2.00 -5.97
N LEU A 98 -3.69 -3.29 -5.97
CA LEU A 98 -2.42 -3.81 -5.45
C LEU A 98 -1.32 -3.93 -6.53
N PRO A 99 -0.13 -3.32 -6.35
CA PRO A 99 1.01 -3.50 -7.24
C PRO A 99 1.71 -4.87 -7.03
N ALA A 100 1.31 -5.66 -6.04
CA ALA A 100 1.90 -6.97 -5.73
C ALA A 100 1.83 -8.01 -6.89
N ARG A 101 0.96 -7.79 -7.89
CA ARG A 101 0.93 -8.61 -9.13
C ARG A 101 2.24 -8.51 -9.94
N LEU A 102 3.11 -7.55 -9.61
CA LEU A 102 4.44 -7.38 -10.21
C LEU A 102 5.52 -8.34 -9.65
N ARG A 103 5.31 -9.00 -8.49
CA ARG A 103 6.32 -9.85 -7.83
C ARG A 103 6.54 -11.24 -8.47
N GLY A 104 5.65 -11.68 -9.35
CA GLY A 104 5.61 -13.09 -9.82
C GLY A 104 6.59 -13.47 -10.93
N ARG A 105 7.48 -12.58 -11.35
CA ARG A 105 8.44 -12.85 -12.44
C ARG A 105 9.79 -12.24 -12.11
N THR A 106 10.84 -13.03 -12.34
CA THR A 106 12.25 -12.61 -12.41
C THR A 106 12.47 -11.73 -13.64
N PHE A 107 11.84 -10.55 -13.67
CA PHE A 107 12.17 -9.53 -14.66
C PHE A 107 13.33 -8.69 -14.16
N GLY A 108 14.25 -8.33 -15.06
CA GLY A 108 15.45 -7.57 -14.72
C GLY A 108 15.15 -6.18 -14.15
N VAL A 109 14.14 -5.48 -14.70
CA VAL A 109 13.77 -4.10 -14.32
C VAL A 109 12.26 -3.86 -14.44
N HIS A 110 11.72 -2.99 -13.59
CA HIS A 110 10.34 -2.51 -13.68
C HIS A 110 10.26 -1.09 -14.26
N TYR A 111 9.41 -0.89 -15.27
CA TYR A 111 9.11 0.40 -15.89
C TYR A 111 7.68 0.80 -15.58
N MET A 112 7.51 1.96 -14.96
CA MET A 112 6.20 2.47 -14.59
C MET A 112 5.95 3.84 -15.20
N ILE A 113 4.81 4.00 -15.87
CA ILE A 113 4.31 5.28 -16.37
C ILE A 113 3.11 5.67 -15.51
N ASN A 114 3.29 6.67 -14.65
CA ASN A 114 2.19 7.28 -13.90
C ASN A 114 1.57 8.38 -14.75
N LEU A 115 0.36 8.13 -15.26
CA LEU A 115 -0.38 9.03 -16.13
C LEU A 115 -1.05 10.18 -15.36
N ASP A 116 -1.30 10.01 -14.06
CA ASP A 116 -1.90 11.06 -13.21
C ASP A 116 -0.87 12.14 -12.88
N SER A 117 0.33 11.72 -12.47
CA SER A 117 1.42 12.61 -12.08
C SER A 117 2.39 12.92 -13.23
N GLU A 118 2.20 12.32 -14.40
CA GLU A 118 3.06 12.43 -15.58
C GLU A 118 4.54 12.12 -15.25
N VAL A 119 4.76 11.00 -14.54
CA VAL A 119 6.07 10.53 -14.09
C VAL A 119 6.44 9.21 -14.76
N PHE A 120 7.64 9.14 -15.31
CA PHE A 120 8.27 7.88 -15.70
C PHE A 120 9.18 7.40 -14.57
N THR A 121 8.98 6.17 -14.12
CA THR A 121 9.72 5.55 -13.03
C THR A 121 10.40 4.27 -13.49
N LEU A 122 11.68 4.12 -13.17
CA LEU A 122 12.45 2.88 -13.35
C LEU A 122 12.85 2.31 -11.99
N ASP A 123 12.59 1.01 -11.80
CA ASP A 123 12.91 0.24 -10.59
C ASP A 123 12.51 0.96 -9.28
N TYR A 124 11.31 1.57 -9.32
CA TYR A 124 10.67 2.30 -8.22
C TYR A 124 11.40 3.55 -7.70
N CYS A 125 12.62 3.84 -8.17
CA CYS A 125 13.51 4.81 -7.52
C CYS A 125 14.13 5.87 -8.42
N LEU A 126 14.07 5.66 -9.74
CA LEU A 126 14.56 6.60 -10.74
C LEU A 126 13.37 7.28 -11.41
N HIS A 127 13.24 8.59 -11.26
CA HIS A 127 12.03 9.31 -11.63
C HIS A 127 12.33 10.46 -12.58
N TRP A 128 11.68 10.45 -13.75
CA TRP A 128 11.77 11.51 -14.76
C TRP A 128 10.40 12.09 -15.03
N LYS A 129 10.37 13.36 -15.45
CA LYS A 129 9.16 13.94 -16.06
C LYS A 129 8.90 13.22 -17.36
N LEU A 130 7.69 12.68 -17.52
CA LEU A 130 7.33 11.84 -18.68
C LEU A 130 7.49 12.60 -20.01
N SER A 131 7.20 13.90 -20.02
CA SER A 131 7.36 14.78 -21.19
C SER A 131 8.81 15.06 -21.57
N SER A 132 9.75 14.95 -20.63
CA SER A 132 11.09 15.55 -20.74
C SER A 132 12.24 14.56 -20.52
N ILE A 133 12.02 13.28 -20.84
CA ILE A 133 13.07 12.25 -20.74
C ILE A 133 14.23 12.59 -21.70
N PRO A 134 15.50 12.60 -21.27
CA PRO A 134 16.65 12.92 -22.13
C PRO A 134 17.01 11.72 -23.04
N ARG A 135 16.27 11.56 -24.14
CA ARG A 135 16.35 10.41 -25.07
C ARG A 135 17.56 10.47 -26.01
N ARG A 136 18.08 11.66 -26.29
CA ARG A 136 19.14 11.86 -27.30
C ARG A 136 20.41 11.10 -26.87
N ARG A 137 20.94 10.24 -27.74
CA ARG A 137 22.16 9.45 -27.48
C ARG A 137 22.12 8.70 -26.14
N ASP A 138 20.95 8.19 -25.77
CA ASP A 138 20.74 7.43 -24.52
C ASP A 138 21.25 8.16 -23.26
N GLU A 139 21.12 9.49 -23.21
CA GLU A 139 21.55 10.31 -22.06
C GLU A 139 20.90 9.87 -20.75
N TRP A 140 19.61 9.54 -20.79
CA TRP A 140 18.88 9.02 -19.63
C TRP A 140 19.49 7.72 -19.08
N LEU A 141 19.92 6.78 -19.94
CA LEU A 141 20.59 5.54 -19.53
C LEU A 141 21.99 5.81 -18.97
N ARG A 142 22.76 6.67 -19.65
CA ARG A 142 24.11 7.03 -19.22
C ARG A 142 24.10 7.76 -17.88
N ALA A 143 23.00 8.42 -17.55
CA ALA A 143 22.82 9.08 -16.25
C ALA A 143 22.56 8.10 -15.10
N ILE A 144 22.19 6.84 -15.37
CA ILE A 144 21.96 5.84 -14.33
C ILE A 144 23.30 5.37 -13.78
N VAL A 145 23.51 5.58 -12.48
CA VAL A 145 24.75 5.25 -11.77
C VAL A 145 24.43 4.54 -10.44
N PRO A 146 25.37 3.80 -9.85
CA PRO A 146 25.19 3.21 -8.52
C PRO A 146 24.88 4.28 -7.47
N SER A 147 23.91 3.98 -6.59
CA SER A 147 23.61 4.82 -5.43
C SER A 147 24.59 4.53 -4.28
N ILE A 148 24.65 5.43 -3.29
CA ILE A 148 25.23 5.14 -1.97
C ILE A 148 24.65 3.87 -1.32
N TYR A 149 23.47 3.42 -1.75
CA TYR A 149 22.85 2.19 -1.30
C TYR A 149 23.15 1.00 -2.21
N ARG A 150 23.48 -0.14 -1.61
CA ARG A 150 23.76 -1.40 -2.30
C ARG A 150 22.54 -1.84 -3.13
N ASP A 151 22.81 -2.45 -4.27
CA ASP A 151 21.80 -3.04 -5.18
C ASP A 151 20.69 -2.03 -5.54
N THR A 152 21.06 -0.75 -5.64
CA THR A 152 20.16 0.36 -5.91
C THR A 152 20.82 1.35 -6.85
N TRP A 153 20.03 1.89 -7.78
CA TRP A 153 20.48 2.86 -8.76
C TRP A 153 20.06 4.27 -8.38
N THR A 154 20.72 5.27 -8.95
CA THR A 154 20.33 6.68 -8.88
C THR A 154 20.70 7.40 -10.18
N ILE A 155 20.37 8.69 -10.29
CA ILE A 155 20.58 9.50 -11.49
C ILE A 155 21.68 10.54 -11.23
N SER A 156 22.75 10.48 -12.01
CA SER A 156 23.88 11.43 -11.97
C SER A 156 23.45 12.84 -12.39
N LEU A 157 23.67 13.81 -11.49
CA LEU A 157 23.46 15.24 -11.76
C LEU A 157 24.39 15.79 -12.83
N GLY A 158 25.57 15.20 -13.01
CA GLY A 158 26.53 15.60 -14.02
C GLY A 158 26.13 15.20 -15.45
N ILE A 159 25.18 14.28 -15.60
CA ILE A 159 24.73 13.77 -16.91
C ILE A 159 23.27 14.16 -17.18
N CYS A 160 22.39 14.04 -16.18
CA CYS A 160 20.97 14.39 -16.29
C CYS A 160 20.62 15.52 -15.32
N PRO A 161 20.30 16.71 -15.85
CA PRO A 161 20.01 17.88 -15.03
C PRO A 161 18.68 17.71 -14.28
N GLU A 162 18.51 18.45 -13.18
CA GLU A 162 17.41 18.24 -12.24
C GLU A 162 16.05 18.65 -12.79
N GLU A 163 16.02 19.56 -13.74
CA GLU A 163 14.80 20.06 -14.37
C GLU A 163 14.06 18.97 -15.15
N LEU A 164 14.74 17.90 -15.56
CA LEU A 164 14.16 16.74 -16.26
C LEU A 164 13.63 15.67 -15.30
N MET A 165 13.93 15.82 -14.01
CA MET A 165 13.58 14.88 -12.98
C MET A 165 12.36 15.32 -12.20
N THR A 166 11.74 14.37 -11.51
CA THR A 166 10.56 14.61 -10.66
C THR A 166 10.49 13.51 -9.60
N SER A 167 9.44 13.48 -8.78
CA SER A 167 9.16 12.38 -7.88
C SER A 167 7.64 12.21 -7.74
N PRO A 168 7.12 10.97 -7.68
CA PRO A 168 5.70 10.72 -7.45
C PRO A 168 5.29 10.87 -5.97
N VAL A 169 6.22 11.28 -5.10
CA VAL A 169 5.97 11.44 -3.67
C VAL A 169 4.92 12.49 -3.37
N LEU A 170 4.01 12.18 -2.45
CA LEU A 170 3.15 13.18 -1.85
C LEU A 170 3.98 14.05 -0.90
N GLN A 171 3.78 15.36 -1.02
CA GLN A 171 4.36 16.30 -0.07
C GLN A 171 3.67 16.10 1.27
N LEU A 172 4.46 15.88 2.32
CA LEU A 172 3.90 15.86 3.67
C LEU A 172 3.62 17.30 4.10
N PRO A 173 2.46 17.56 4.71
CA PRO A 173 2.25 18.83 5.39
C PRO A 173 3.28 19.00 6.51
N GLU A 174 3.68 20.23 6.78
CA GLU A 174 4.45 20.56 7.97
C GLU A 174 3.60 20.27 9.20
N ALA A 175 4.15 19.50 10.14
CA ALA A 175 3.42 19.06 11.33
C ALA A 175 3.08 20.26 12.22
N ASP A 176 1.79 20.42 12.52
CA ASP A 176 1.31 21.44 13.46
C ASP A 176 0.99 20.77 14.81
N PRO A 177 1.78 21.00 15.86
CA PRO A 177 1.56 20.39 17.17
C PRO A 177 0.37 21.00 17.93
N THR A 178 -0.27 22.05 17.39
CA THR A 178 -1.31 22.81 18.10
C THR A 178 -2.61 22.00 18.20
N ILE A 179 -3.03 21.74 19.44
CA ILE A 179 -4.34 21.15 19.75
C ILE A 179 -5.23 22.26 20.30
N ALA A 180 -6.38 22.50 19.68
CA ALA A 180 -7.28 23.61 20.04
C ALA A 180 -8.09 23.37 21.32
N PHE A 181 -7.89 22.23 21.98
CA PHE A 181 -8.57 21.83 23.21
C PHE A 181 -7.56 21.73 24.35
N GLU A 182 -8.03 21.85 25.59
CA GLU A 182 -7.19 21.52 26.73
C GLU A 182 -6.74 20.07 26.60
N SER A 183 -5.42 19.86 26.63
CA SER A 183 -4.87 18.54 26.32
C SER A 183 -3.71 18.14 27.21
N ARG A 184 -3.60 16.83 27.41
CA ARG A 184 -2.51 16.21 28.15
C ARG A 184 -1.90 15.07 27.36
N ARG A 185 -0.57 15.06 27.29
CA ARG A 185 0.16 13.94 26.70
C ARG A 185 0.11 12.70 27.59
N VAL A 186 -0.11 11.55 26.98
CA VAL A 186 -0.15 10.23 27.63
C VAL A 186 0.63 9.20 26.82
N TYR A 187 1.01 8.10 27.44
CA TYR A 187 1.72 7.01 26.77
C TYR A 187 0.75 5.86 26.48
N PRO A 188 0.69 5.36 25.24
CA PRO A 188 -0.15 4.22 24.92
C PRO A 188 0.46 2.95 25.52
N ARG A 189 -0.40 2.04 25.97
CA ARG A 189 0.03 0.75 26.52
C ARG A 189 0.48 -0.15 25.37
N VAL A 190 1.79 -0.36 25.25
CA VAL A 190 2.37 -1.26 24.23
C VAL A 190 2.54 -2.70 24.72
N GLU A 191 2.52 -2.94 26.03
CA GLU A 191 2.71 -4.30 26.57
C GLU A 191 1.57 -5.23 26.16
N VAL A 192 1.91 -6.30 25.43
CA VAL A 192 1.01 -7.41 25.07
C VAL A 192 1.42 -8.67 25.83
N LYS A 193 0.57 -9.11 26.76
CA LYS A 193 0.81 -10.28 27.62
C LYS A 193 -0.23 -11.38 27.38
N GLU A 194 -1.48 -10.99 27.16
CA GLU A 194 -2.59 -11.91 26.92
C GLU A 194 -2.42 -12.62 25.58
N ALA A 195 -2.66 -13.94 25.57
CA ALA A 195 -2.45 -14.78 24.40
C ALA A 195 -3.21 -14.28 23.16
N TRP A 196 -4.45 -13.81 23.36
CA TRP A 196 -5.27 -13.24 22.28
C TRP A 196 -4.71 -11.92 21.75
N ALA A 197 -4.27 -11.01 22.64
CA ALA A 197 -3.65 -9.76 22.24
C ALA A 197 -2.34 -9.98 21.49
N VAL A 198 -1.55 -10.98 21.91
CA VAL A 198 -0.34 -11.41 21.20
C VAL A 198 -0.68 -11.95 19.81
N PHE A 199 -1.69 -12.80 19.69
CA PHE A 199 -2.16 -13.33 18.41
C PHE A 199 -2.62 -12.22 17.46
N LEU A 200 -3.48 -11.31 17.91
CA LEU A 200 -3.92 -10.18 17.08
C LEU A 200 -2.75 -9.30 16.65
N THR A 201 -1.84 -8.95 17.57
CA THR A 201 -0.66 -8.14 17.25
C THR A 201 0.25 -8.83 16.23
N HIS A 202 0.43 -10.15 16.36
CA HIS A 202 1.16 -10.96 15.38
C HIS A 202 0.48 -10.91 14.01
N SER A 203 -0.83 -11.15 13.93
CA SER A 203 -1.60 -11.11 12.69
C SER A 203 -1.53 -9.74 12.00
N LEU A 204 -1.64 -8.65 12.76
CA LEU A 204 -1.44 -7.29 12.26
C LEU A 204 -0.04 -7.09 11.67
N ALA A 205 0.99 -7.55 12.38
CA ALA A 205 2.37 -7.41 11.94
C ALA A 205 2.65 -8.24 10.68
N VAL A 206 2.08 -9.45 10.57
CA VAL A 206 2.15 -10.30 9.36
C VAL A 206 1.46 -9.62 8.18
N ALA A 207 0.28 -9.03 8.37
CA ALA A 207 -0.44 -8.31 7.31
C ALA A 207 0.38 -7.13 6.78
N LEU A 208 0.95 -6.31 7.67
CA LEU A 208 1.79 -5.17 7.28
C LEU A 208 3.09 -5.65 6.60
N ASN A 209 3.75 -6.67 7.15
CA ASN A 209 4.97 -7.21 6.57
C ASN A 209 4.74 -7.87 5.20
N THR A 210 3.55 -8.43 4.97
CA THR A 210 3.15 -8.96 3.65
C THR A 210 3.20 -7.88 2.58
N LEU A 211 2.76 -6.67 2.92
CA LEU A 211 2.79 -5.48 2.05
C LEU A 211 4.09 -4.67 2.15
N ARG A 212 5.14 -5.18 2.81
CA ARG A 212 6.40 -4.44 3.02
C ARG A 212 7.00 -3.90 1.73
N PHE A 213 7.06 -4.72 0.68
CA PHE A 213 7.62 -4.30 -0.61
C PHE A 213 6.83 -3.13 -1.19
N GLU A 214 5.50 -3.21 -1.14
CA GLU A 214 4.61 -2.20 -1.68
C GLU A 214 4.70 -0.90 -0.87
N ILE A 215 4.76 -0.98 0.46
CA ILE A 215 4.97 0.18 1.35
C ILE A 215 6.33 0.82 1.08
N VAL A 216 7.39 0.04 0.96
CA VAL A 216 8.75 0.56 0.70
C VAL A 216 8.83 1.19 -0.68
N ASN A 217 8.21 0.62 -1.71
CA ASN A 217 8.34 1.14 -3.07
C ASN A 217 7.35 2.27 -3.37
N PHE A 218 6.14 2.24 -2.81
CA PHE A 218 5.04 3.13 -3.19
C PHE A 218 4.39 3.87 -2.03
N GLY A 219 4.69 3.55 -0.77
CA GLY A 219 3.95 4.05 0.39
C GLY A 219 3.90 5.58 0.49
N ARG A 220 4.96 6.26 0.05
CA ARG A 220 5.03 7.73 -0.05
C ARG A 220 4.24 8.33 -1.22
N GLU A 221 3.67 7.51 -2.09
CA GLU A 221 2.78 7.90 -3.20
C GLU A 221 1.29 7.67 -2.86
N TRP A 222 0.98 7.13 -1.68
CA TRP A 222 -0.39 6.81 -1.26
C TRP A 222 -0.95 7.90 -0.36
N SER A 223 -2.04 8.50 -0.81
CA SER A 223 -2.83 9.44 -0.03
C SER A 223 -3.79 8.69 0.90
N PRO A 224 -4.34 9.31 1.95
CA PRO A 224 -5.28 8.66 2.86
C PRO A 224 -6.56 8.16 2.17
N ASP A 225 -6.94 8.77 1.06
CA ASP A 225 -8.05 8.37 0.18
C ASP A 225 -7.65 7.37 -0.92
N SER A 226 -6.36 7.01 -1.02
CA SER A 226 -5.92 5.96 -1.93
C SER A 226 -6.46 4.61 -1.45
N PHE A 227 -6.92 3.80 -2.40
CA PHE A 227 -7.52 2.48 -2.14
C PHE A 227 -6.67 1.61 -1.18
N LEU A 228 -5.37 1.46 -1.46
CA LEU A 228 -4.50 0.61 -0.63
C LEU A 228 -4.28 1.13 0.79
N PHE A 229 -4.21 2.43 0.96
CA PHE A 229 -4.08 3.02 2.29
C PHE A 229 -5.34 2.67 3.09
N ARG A 230 -6.53 2.99 2.54
CA ARG A 230 -7.80 2.73 3.21
C ARG A 230 -7.99 1.25 3.53
N GLU A 231 -7.76 0.37 2.57
CA GLU A 231 -7.87 -1.08 2.77
C GLU A 231 -6.95 -1.53 3.90
N LEU A 232 -5.65 -1.22 3.81
CA LEU A 232 -4.66 -1.66 4.82
C LEU A 232 -5.01 -1.16 6.21
N MET A 233 -5.30 0.13 6.36
CA MET A 233 -5.67 0.67 7.67
C MET A 233 -6.97 0.06 8.17
N PHE A 234 -7.98 -0.10 7.31
CA PHE A 234 -9.23 -0.73 7.68
C PHE A 234 -9.05 -2.18 8.15
N ALA A 235 -8.19 -2.97 7.48
CA ALA A 235 -7.87 -4.33 7.90
C ALA A 235 -7.15 -4.35 9.25
N LEU A 236 -6.17 -3.46 9.46
CA LEU A 236 -5.48 -3.36 10.76
C LEU A 236 -6.45 -3.01 11.89
N VAL A 237 -7.31 -2.01 11.68
CA VAL A 237 -8.28 -1.58 12.68
C VAL A 237 -9.33 -2.68 12.92
N SER A 238 -9.81 -3.36 11.88
CA SER A 238 -10.79 -4.46 11.99
C SER A 238 -10.23 -5.67 12.73
N MET A 239 -8.96 -6.03 12.51
CA MET A 239 -8.27 -7.08 13.27
C MET A 239 -8.08 -6.63 14.73
N ALA A 240 -7.60 -5.42 14.97
CA ALA A 240 -7.37 -4.89 16.31
C ALA A 240 -8.68 -4.76 17.13
N SER A 241 -9.79 -4.46 16.46
CA SER A 241 -11.12 -4.33 17.07
C SER A 241 -11.84 -5.66 17.25
N ASN A 242 -11.16 -6.80 17.04
CA ASN A 242 -11.74 -8.15 17.15
C ASN A 242 -12.93 -8.41 16.20
N ARG A 243 -12.98 -7.71 15.06
CA ARG A 243 -14.02 -7.86 14.04
C ARG A 243 -13.61 -8.79 12.90
N ALA A 244 -12.31 -8.96 12.70
CA ALA A 244 -11.80 -9.93 11.74
C ALA A 244 -12.11 -11.35 12.18
N VAL A 245 -12.65 -12.16 11.27
CA VAL A 245 -12.82 -13.60 11.46
C VAL A 245 -11.62 -14.31 10.87
N PHE A 246 -10.98 -15.16 11.67
CA PHE A 246 -9.83 -15.96 11.23
C PHE A 246 -10.31 -17.36 10.84
N HIS A 247 -10.06 -17.73 9.59
CA HIS A 247 -10.38 -19.04 9.06
C HIS A 247 -9.10 -19.86 8.89
N ASP A 248 -9.12 -21.11 9.36
CA ASP A 248 -8.11 -22.10 8.99
C ASP A 248 -8.46 -22.62 7.60
N SER A 249 -7.60 -22.35 6.62
CA SER A 249 -7.82 -22.78 5.23
C SER A 249 -7.48 -24.26 4.99
N GLY A 250 -7.17 -25.05 6.02
CA GLY A 250 -7.09 -26.51 5.95
C GLY A 250 -6.09 -27.05 4.92
N ALA A 251 -5.13 -26.23 4.46
CA ALA A 251 -4.14 -26.62 3.48
C ALA A 251 -3.14 -27.59 4.13
N ARG A 252 -3.29 -28.90 3.85
CA ARG A 252 -2.19 -29.85 4.02
C ARG A 252 -0.96 -29.28 3.30
N PRO A 253 0.25 -29.34 3.90
CA PRO A 253 1.45 -28.85 3.24
C PRO A 253 1.64 -29.61 1.91
N LEU A 254 1.51 -28.90 0.79
CA LEU A 254 1.86 -29.45 -0.51
C LEU A 254 3.35 -29.81 -0.51
N PRO A 255 3.78 -30.88 -1.22
CA PRO A 255 5.18 -31.28 -1.26
C PRO A 255 6.00 -30.13 -1.83
N ARG A 256 6.86 -29.52 -1.01
CA ARG A 256 7.80 -28.49 -1.44
C ARG A 256 8.62 -29.02 -2.61
N SER A 257 8.59 -28.32 -3.74
CA SER A 257 9.42 -28.68 -4.88
C SER A 257 10.90 -28.37 -4.55
N PRO A 258 11.87 -29.23 -4.88
CA PRO A 258 13.28 -29.06 -4.47
C PRO A 258 13.96 -27.78 -4.97
N SER A 259 13.34 -27.06 -5.92
CA SER A 259 13.85 -25.81 -6.49
C SER A 259 13.55 -24.55 -5.66
N GLN A 260 12.83 -24.65 -4.55
CA GLN A 260 12.52 -23.52 -3.64
C GLN A 260 13.55 -23.33 -2.50
N GLN A 261 14.79 -23.80 -2.67
CA GLN A 261 15.81 -23.67 -1.62
C GLN A 261 16.37 -22.25 -1.44
N ASP A 262 16.06 -21.29 -2.31
CA ASP A 262 16.48 -19.90 -2.14
C ASP A 262 15.31 -18.98 -1.75
N GLY A 263 15.04 -18.95 -0.44
CA GLY A 263 14.88 -17.73 0.33
C GLY A 263 13.84 -16.69 -0.10
N ASP A 264 12.55 -17.00 0.00
CA ASP A 264 11.53 -16.02 0.40
C ASP A 264 10.35 -16.73 1.09
N ASP A 265 10.39 -16.71 2.41
CA ASP A 265 9.47 -17.40 3.33
C ASP A 265 8.16 -16.58 3.54
N LEU A 266 7.54 -16.13 2.45
CA LEU A 266 6.26 -15.41 2.46
C LEU A 266 5.24 -16.09 1.52
N SER A 267 5.10 -17.42 1.65
CA SER A 267 4.11 -18.20 0.89
C SER A 267 2.66 -17.89 1.24
N LEU A 268 2.38 -17.11 2.30
CA LEU A 268 1.02 -16.72 2.68
C LEU A 268 0.25 -16.03 1.53
N VAL A 269 0.92 -15.28 0.64
CA VAL A 269 0.24 -14.63 -0.50
C VAL A 269 0.06 -15.56 -1.70
N HIS A 270 0.89 -16.59 -1.82
CA HIS A 270 0.73 -17.59 -2.88
C HIS A 270 -0.27 -18.69 -2.49
N ASP A 271 -0.34 -19.05 -1.21
CA ASP A 271 -1.25 -20.08 -0.70
C ASP A 271 -2.70 -19.59 -0.55
N ILE A 272 -2.95 -18.30 -0.26
CA ILE A 272 -4.33 -17.75 -0.28
C ILE A 272 -4.90 -17.75 -1.71
N ARG A 273 -4.04 -17.63 -2.74
CA ARG A 273 -4.44 -17.62 -4.16
C ARG A 273 -4.68 -19.01 -4.75
N GLN A 274 -4.30 -20.06 -4.03
CA GLN A 274 -4.62 -21.46 -4.33
C GLN A 274 -5.60 -22.05 -3.31
N VAL A 275 -6.35 -21.22 -2.57
CA VAL A 275 -7.69 -21.65 -2.19
C VAL A 275 -8.40 -21.85 -3.52
N ASP A 276 -8.45 -23.12 -3.93
CA ASP A 276 -9.17 -23.64 -5.08
C ASP A 276 -10.41 -22.77 -5.27
N GLN A 277 -10.44 -21.93 -6.32
CA GLN A 277 -11.65 -21.13 -6.61
C GLN A 277 -12.84 -22.07 -6.79
N THR A 278 -12.58 -23.33 -7.13
CA THR A 278 -13.54 -24.45 -7.18
C THR A 278 -14.13 -24.86 -5.82
N ARG A 279 -13.52 -24.49 -4.68
CA ARG A 279 -14.06 -24.78 -3.33
C ARG A 279 -14.97 -23.67 -2.79
N LEU A 280 -14.95 -22.49 -3.40
CA LEU A 280 -15.89 -21.41 -3.08
C LEU A 280 -17.24 -21.59 -3.79
N GLU A 281 -17.40 -22.65 -4.61
CA GLU A 281 -18.46 -22.74 -5.61
C GLU A 281 -19.86 -23.08 -5.11
N ASP A 282 -20.10 -23.57 -3.89
CA ASP A 282 -21.48 -24.01 -3.53
C ASP A 282 -22.10 -23.49 -2.23
N GLU A 283 -21.34 -23.00 -1.24
CA GLU A 283 -21.93 -22.59 0.06
C GLU A 283 -21.89 -21.09 0.36
N TRP A 284 -21.04 -20.32 -0.33
CA TRP A 284 -20.76 -18.92 0.05
C TRP A 284 -21.36 -17.88 -0.90
N VAL A 285 -22.15 -18.29 -1.89
CA VAL A 285 -22.86 -17.37 -2.80
C VAL A 285 -24.07 -16.76 -2.08
N GLY A 286 -23.81 -15.72 -1.29
CA GLY A 286 -24.80 -15.00 -0.50
C GLY A 286 -24.24 -13.70 0.10
N HIS A 287 -25.04 -13.00 0.90
CA HIS A 287 -24.65 -11.76 1.59
C HIS A 287 -23.47 -11.91 2.59
N ASP A 288 -22.85 -13.09 2.69
CA ASP A 288 -21.83 -13.46 3.67
C ASP A 288 -20.48 -13.86 3.05
N THR A 289 -20.29 -13.72 1.72
CA THR A 289 -18.96 -13.96 1.11
C THR A 289 -17.93 -12.93 1.62
N PRO A 290 -16.81 -13.34 2.22
CA PRO A 290 -15.74 -12.43 2.59
C PRO A 290 -15.07 -11.89 1.34
N LEU A 291 -14.86 -10.57 1.30
CA LEU A 291 -14.10 -9.93 0.24
C LEU A 291 -12.61 -10.11 0.50
N GLU A 292 -11.84 -10.40 -0.57
CA GLU A 292 -10.39 -10.50 -0.48
C GLU A 292 -9.80 -9.12 -0.16
N PHE A 293 -8.97 -9.04 0.89
CA PHE A 293 -8.29 -7.83 1.30
C PHE A 293 -7.42 -7.24 0.17
N GLY A 294 -7.56 -5.93 -0.06
CA GLY A 294 -6.82 -5.23 -1.12
C GLY A 294 -7.23 -5.64 -2.53
N SER A 295 -8.30 -6.44 -2.67
CA SER A 295 -8.94 -6.68 -3.95
C SER A 295 -9.99 -5.63 -4.24
N MET A 296 -10.08 -5.23 -5.50
CA MET A 296 -11.08 -4.26 -5.95
C MET A 296 -12.49 -4.85 -6.00
N PHE A 297 -12.71 -6.12 -5.66
CA PHE A 297 -14.06 -6.71 -5.64
C PHE A 297 -14.99 -5.96 -4.69
N HIS A 298 -16.25 -5.81 -5.10
CA HIS A 298 -17.30 -5.20 -4.30
C HIS A 298 -18.67 -5.74 -4.68
N ARG A 299 -19.66 -5.46 -3.83
CA ARG A 299 -21.06 -5.78 -4.11
C ARG A 299 -21.68 -4.74 -5.04
N SER A 300 -22.74 -5.12 -5.74
CA SER A 300 -23.52 -4.20 -6.56
C SER A 300 -23.92 -2.93 -5.79
N GLY A 301 -23.66 -1.77 -6.37
CA GLY A 301 -23.93 -0.46 -5.76
C GLY A 301 -23.05 -0.10 -4.56
N LYS A 302 -22.00 -0.87 -4.27
CA LYS A 302 -20.96 -0.54 -3.28
C LYS A 302 -19.68 -0.11 -3.99
N LEU A 303 -18.85 0.64 -3.27
CA LEU A 303 -17.53 1.02 -3.77
C LEU A 303 -16.56 -0.16 -3.71
N PRO A 304 -15.51 -0.16 -4.56
CA PRO A 304 -14.45 -1.18 -4.55
C PRO A 304 -13.82 -1.38 -3.17
N GLY A 305 -13.63 -2.64 -2.78
CA GLY A 305 -12.98 -3.03 -1.52
C GLY A 305 -13.93 -3.22 -0.34
N ALA A 306 -13.33 -3.43 0.84
CA ALA A 306 -14.05 -3.61 2.10
C ALA A 306 -14.05 -2.36 2.99
N SER A 307 -13.11 -1.44 2.75
CA SER A 307 -12.94 -0.22 3.53
C SER A 307 -14.02 0.85 3.26
N PRO A 308 -14.36 1.68 4.25
CA PRO A 308 -15.13 2.91 4.03
C PRO A 308 -14.46 3.81 2.98
N ALA A 309 -15.29 4.59 2.28
CA ALA A 309 -14.80 5.54 1.28
C ALA A 309 -14.12 6.75 1.95
N GLU A 310 -14.70 7.16 3.08
CA GLU A 310 -14.30 8.29 3.89
C GLU A 310 -13.01 7.99 4.65
N THR A 311 -12.21 9.04 4.86
CA THR A 311 -10.99 8.96 5.66
C THR A 311 -11.25 9.15 7.15
N ILE A 312 -12.47 9.48 7.54
CA ILE A 312 -12.89 9.60 8.94
C ILE A 312 -14.21 8.85 9.12
N TYR A 313 -14.22 7.88 10.04
CA TYR A 313 -15.38 7.01 10.26
C TYR A 313 -15.37 6.39 11.66
N TRP A 314 -16.52 5.92 12.11
CA TRP A 314 -16.64 5.17 13.37
C TRP A 314 -16.45 3.67 13.12
N LEU A 315 -15.64 3.02 13.95
CA LEU A 315 -15.57 1.57 14.04
C LEU A 315 -15.56 1.16 15.52
N GLU A 316 -16.52 0.32 15.92
CA GLU A 316 -16.56 -0.23 17.28
C GLU A 316 -16.52 0.86 18.39
N GLY A 317 -17.23 1.97 18.17
CA GLY A 317 -17.28 3.10 19.10
C GLY A 317 -15.98 3.93 19.19
N VAL A 318 -15.01 3.63 18.33
CA VAL A 318 -13.77 4.39 18.18
C VAL A 318 -13.82 5.17 16.86
N LEU A 319 -13.47 6.44 16.91
CA LEU A 319 -13.32 7.27 15.73
C LEU A 319 -11.98 6.95 15.05
N VAL A 320 -12.00 6.54 13.79
CA VAL A 320 -10.80 6.30 12.99
C VAL A 320 -10.62 7.46 12.03
N SER A 321 -9.41 8.04 11.99
CA SER A 321 -9.05 9.11 11.07
C SER A 321 -7.76 8.74 10.32
N LEU A 322 -7.81 8.68 8.99
CA LEU A 322 -6.68 8.37 8.12
C LEU A 322 -6.06 9.65 7.59
N GLU A 323 -4.76 9.86 7.82
CA GLU A 323 -4.06 11.10 7.51
C GLU A 323 -2.61 10.85 7.10
N LEU A 324 -2.01 11.77 6.33
CA LEU A 324 -0.60 11.64 5.90
C LEU A 324 0.39 11.81 7.06
N VAL A 325 0.11 12.77 7.94
CA VAL A 325 0.90 13.09 9.13
C VAL A 325 -0.07 13.22 10.30
N PRO A 326 -0.02 12.34 11.30
CA PRO A 326 -0.80 12.53 12.51
C PRO A 326 -0.17 13.67 13.31
N ASP A 327 -0.91 14.76 13.56
CA ASP A 327 -0.45 15.93 14.31
C ASP A 327 -1.57 16.56 15.16
N GLY A 328 -1.27 17.66 15.86
CA GLY A 328 -2.22 18.34 16.75
C GLY A 328 -3.41 18.96 16.02
N LYS A 329 -3.19 19.48 14.81
CA LYS A 329 -4.25 20.02 13.95
C LYS A 329 -5.21 18.93 13.49
N VAL A 330 -4.69 17.78 13.12
CA VAL A 330 -5.47 16.58 12.79
C VAL A 330 -6.23 16.07 14.00
N VAL A 331 -5.60 16.01 15.19
CA VAL A 331 -6.30 15.68 16.44
C VAL A 331 -7.49 16.62 16.65
N THR A 332 -7.26 17.93 16.50
CA THR A 332 -8.32 18.94 16.63
C THR A 332 -9.46 18.69 15.64
N LYS A 333 -9.15 18.38 14.38
CA LYS A 333 -10.14 18.07 13.33
C LYS A 333 -10.96 16.83 13.70
N ALA A 334 -10.30 15.75 14.12
CA ALA A 334 -10.97 14.51 14.50
C ALA A 334 -11.88 14.70 15.73
N VAL A 335 -11.39 15.41 16.75
CA VAL A 335 -12.18 15.71 17.96
C VAL A 335 -13.41 16.55 17.63
N ARG A 336 -13.27 17.61 16.83
CA ARG A 336 -14.43 18.42 16.38
C ARG A 336 -15.44 17.59 15.62
N TRP A 337 -14.98 16.78 14.67
CA TRP A 337 -15.86 15.92 13.88
C TRP A 337 -16.64 14.93 14.78
N GLY A 338 -15.99 14.32 15.77
CA GLY A 338 -16.67 13.43 16.72
C GLY A 338 -17.72 14.15 17.59
N ILE A 339 -17.42 15.38 18.04
CA ILE A 339 -18.36 16.20 18.83
C ILE A 339 -19.56 16.64 17.97
N GLU A 340 -19.34 17.03 16.72
CA GLU A 340 -20.41 17.40 15.78
C GLU A 340 -21.39 16.23 15.53
N GLN A 341 -20.90 14.99 15.61
CA GLN A 341 -21.71 13.77 15.57
C GLN A 341 -22.39 13.43 16.90
N ARG A 342 -22.37 14.36 17.88
CA ARG A 342 -23.00 14.27 19.21
C ARG A 342 -22.42 13.18 20.12
N HIS A 343 -21.14 12.86 19.99
CA HIS A 343 -20.44 12.02 20.95
C HIS A 343 -19.78 12.86 22.05
N ALA A 344 -20.34 12.76 23.26
CA ALA A 344 -19.89 13.46 24.47
C ALA A 344 -18.49 13.04 24.93
N SER A 345 -18.21 11.73 24.95
CA SER A 345 -16.91 11.18 25.32
C SER A 345 -16.63 9.97 24.44
N PHE A 346 -15.45 9.91 23.86
CA PHE A 346 -15.10 8.87 22.89
C PHE A 346 -13.60 8.69 22.76
N GLN A 347 -13.22 7.59 22.12
CA GLN A 347 -11.85 7.30 21.76
C GLN A 347 -11.67 7.54 20.26
N ALA A 348 -10.51 8.06 19.87
CA ALA A 348 -10.13 8.20 18.47
C ALA A 348 -8.73 7.64 18.22
N VAL A 349 -8.52 7.10 17.04
CA VAL A 349 -7.21 6.70 16.53
C VAL A 349 -6.97 7.43 15.21
N ILE A 350 -5.81 8.09 15.13
CA ILE A 350 -5.35 8.79 13.93
C ILE A 350 -4.23 7.94 13.34
N LEU A 351 -4.40 7.51 12.10
CA LEU A 351 -3.51 6.57 11.44
C LEU A 351 -2.90 7.21 10.21
N SER A 352 -1.57 7.15 10.14
CA SER A 352 -0.84 7.24 8.89
C SER A 352 -0.37 5.84 8.46
N LEU A 353 0.24 5.75 7.28
CA LEU A 353 0.82 4.49 6.81
C LEU A 353 1.94 3.97 7.74
N PHE A 354 2.62 4.87 8.48
CA PHE A 354 3.83 4.54 9.25
C PHE A 354 3.63 4.64 10.77
N GLU A 355 2.71 5.50 11.22
CA GLU A 355 2.56 5.88 12.63
C GLU A 355 1.09 6.05 13.02
N ALA A 356 0.81 5.89 14.31
CA ALA A 356 -0.50 6.08 14.91
C ALA A 356 -0.44 7.05 16.10
N ALA A 357 -1.52 7.82 16.27
CA ALA A 357 -1.80 8.59 17.48
C ALA A 357 -3.12 8.10 18.10
N PHE A 358 -3.10 7.88 19.41
CA PHE A 358 -4.27 7.50 20.20
C PHE A 358 -4.78 8.70 20.99
N VAL A 359 -6.09 8.91 20.95
CA VAL A 359 -6.78 10.06 21.54
C VAL A 359 -7.95 9.57 22.38
N GLU A 360 -8.09 10.13 23.58
CA GLU A 360 -9.27 9.97 24.43
C GLU A 360 -9.88 11.35 24.68
N VAL A 361 -11.14 11.50 24.32
CA VAL A 361 -11.93 12.72 24.48
C VAL A 361 -12.88 12.53 25.64
N LEU A 362 -12.82 13.45 26.60
CA LEU A 362 -13.62 13.45 27.81
C LEU A 362 -14.40 14.77 27.89
N GLU A 363 -15.68 14.67 28.22
CA GLU A 363 -16.50 15.83 28.58
C GLU A 363 -16.46 16.02 30.10
N GLY A 364 -16.04 17.22 30.52
CA GLY A 364 -16.03 17.64 31.92
C GLY A 364 -17.43 18.02 32.42
N HIS A 365 -17.53 18.30 33.72
CA HIS A 365 -18.81 18.64 34.36
C HIS A 365 -19.48 19.91 33.80
N ASP A 366 -18.70 20.82 33.22
CA ASP A 366 -19.18 22.09 32.66
C ASP A 366 -19.34 22.05 31.12
N GLY A 367 -19.27 20.87 30.51
CA GLY A 367 -19.26 20.71 29.04
C GLY A 367 -17.92 21.05 28.38
N GLU A 368 -16.88 21.31 29.19
CA GLU A 368 -15.52 21.53 28.69
C GLU A 368 -14.92 20.23 28.16
N ILE A 369 -14.32 20.30 26.97
CA ILE A 369 -13.71 19.15 26.31
C ILE A 369 -12.24 19.04 26.69
N PHE A 370 -11.88 17.91 27.30
CA PHE A 370 -10.52 17.56 27.65
C PHE A 370 -9.99 16.42 26.78
N VAL A 371 -8.79 16.58 26.24
CA VAL A 371 -8.20 15.64 25.27
C VAL A 371 -6.93 15.02 25.84
N LYS A 372 -6.91 13.69 26.03
CA LYS A 372 -5.66 12.96 26.23
C LYS A 372 -5.16 12.47 24.88
N VAL A 373 -3.91 12.76 24.57
CA VAL A 373 -3.30 12.42 23.28
C VAL A 373 -1.96 11.73 23.52
N SER A 374 -1.64 10.74 22.71
CA SER A 374 -0.31 10.13 22.72
C SER A 374 0.63 10.78 21.73
N ASP A 375 1.94 10.66 21.99
CA ASP A 375 2.94 10.89 20.96
C ASP A 375 2.79 9.85 19.84
N MET A 376 3.34 10.15 18.66
CA MET A 376 3.27 9.26 17.50
C MET A 376 4.01 7.97 17.75
N VAL A 377 3.35 6.84 17.47
CA VAL A 377 3.92 5.52 17.66
C VAL A 377 4.00 4.78 16.34
N ALA A 378 5.19 4.29 16.01
CA ALA A 378 5.44 3.57 14.78
C ALA A 378 4.62 2.26 14.70
N LEU A 379 3.91 2.06 13.58
CA LEU A 379 3.15 0.86 13.27
C LEU A 379 4.05 -0.31 12.87
N SER A 380 5.21 -0.05 12.29
CA SER A 380 6.19 -1.08 11.90
C SER A 380 7.60 -0.55 12.03
N PRO A 381 8.65 -1.34 11.75
CA PRO A 381 9.99 -0.80 11.62
C PRO A 381 10.17 0.10 10.40
N ILE A 382 9.33 -0.01 9.36
CA ILE A 382 9.46 0.76 8.11
C ILE A 382 9.17 2.24 8.39
N ARG A 383 9.94 3.13 7.78
CA ARG A 383 9.79 4.58 7.90
C ARG A 383 9.56 5.24 6.55
N ALA A 384 8.93 6.41 6.59
CA ALA A 384 8.54 7.18 5.42
C ALA A 384 9.75 7.59 4.55
N GLU A 385 10.86 7.94 5.20
CA GLU A 385 12.13 8.32 4.58
C GLU A 385 12.87 7.13 3.92
N TRP A 386 12.43 5.90 4.15
CA TRP A 386 13.00 4.71 3.51
C TRP A 386 12.20 4.26 2.30
N CYS A 387 11.25 5.07 1.83
CA CYS A 387 10.52 4.73 0.61
C CYS A 387 11.35 5.06 -0.64
N MET A 388 11.26 4.18 -1.64
CA MET A 388 11.99 4.33 -2.91
C MET A 388 11.42 5.42 -3.80
N SER A 389 10.15 5.81 -3.61
CA SER A 389 9.49 6.82 -4.43
C SER A 389 9.97 8.27 -4.20
N THR A 390 10.85 8.49 -3.23
CA THR A 390 11.38 9.84 -2.92
C THR A 390 12.43 10.32 -3.94
N HIS A 391 12.85 11.59 -3.87
CA HIS A 391 13.70 12.19 -4.89
C HIS A 391 15.18 11.74 -4.78
N ARG A 392 15.92 11.73 -5.91
CA ARG A 392 17.34 11.30 -5.96
C ARG A 392 18.28 12.03 -5.00
N ARG A 393 17.96 13.25 -4.56
CA ARG A 393 18.78 14.01 -3.59
C ARG A 393 18.91 13.27 -2.26
N GLU A 394 17.94 12.41 -1.95
CA GLU A 394 17.94 11.57 -0.76
C GLU A 394 18.75 10.28 -0.96
N ARG A 395 19.12 9.96 -2.21
CA ARG A 395 19.89 8.77 -2.60
C ARG A 395 20.98 9.14 -3.64
N PRO A 396 21.99 9.94 -3.26
CA PRO A 396 23.01 10.42 -4.21
C PRO A 396 23.87 9.30 -4.80
N PRO A 397 24.62 9.59 -5.90
CA PRO A 397 25.59 8.66 -6.46
C PRO A 397 26.64 8.22 -5.44
N LEU A 398 27.11 6.97 -5.56
CA LEU A 398 28.25 6.49 -4.78
C LEU A 398 29.51 7.26 -5.19
N THR A 399 30.22 7.81 -4.21
CA THR A 399 31.51 8.49 -4.44
C THR A 399 32.64 7.48 -4.60
N ASP A 400 33.66 7.84 -5.39
CA ASP A 400 34.82 6.99 -5.62
C ASP A 400 35.49 6.57 -4.30
N GLY A 401 35.70 5.27 -4.12
CA GLY A 401 36.30 4.70 -2.92
C GLY A 401 35.36 4.54 -1.71
N ALA A 402 34.11 4.99 -1.80
CA ALA A 402 33.12 4.75 -0.75
C ALA A 402 32.51 3.35 -0.85
N VAL A 403 32.13 2.79 0.31
CA VAL A 403 31.45 1.49 0.40
C VAL A 403 29.95 1.71 0.44
N ALA A 404 29.23 1.07 -0.48
CA ALA A 404 27.78 1.14 -0.52
C ALA A 404 27.14 0.51 0.73
N GLN A 405 26.16 1.21 1.30
CA GLN A 405 25.46 0.80 2.53
C GLN A 405 24.17 0.03 2.20
N PRO A 406 23.69 -0.88 3.06
CA PRO A 406 22.37 -1.47 2.89
C PRO A 406 21.28 -0.40 2.96
N HIS A 407 20.30 -0.44 2.05
CA HIS A 407 19.13 0.44 2.13
C HIS A 407 18.20 -0.02 3.27
N PRO A 408 17.91 0.79 4.30
CA PRO A 408 17.12 0.36 5.46
C PRO A 408 15.75 -0.24 5.10
N GLY A 409 15.04 0.37 4.14
CA GLY A 409 13.77 -0.15 3.63
C GLY A 409 13.87 -1.51 2.92
N LYS A 410 15.01 -1.85 2.31
CA LYS A 410 15.22 -3.13 1.60
C LYS A 410 15.85 -4.21 2.49
N MET A 411 16.27 -3.88 3.71
CA MET A 411 16.78 -4.89 4.64
C MET A 411 15.68 -5.90 4.97
N LYS A 412 15.99 -7.20 4.88
CA LYS A 412 15.09 -8.25 5.39
C LYS A 412 14.94 -8.05 6.89
N LEU A 413 13.70 -8.00 7.38
CA LEU A 413 13.47 -8.07 8.82
C LEU A 413 13.94 -9.44 9.32
N PRO A 414 14.51 -9.52 10.53
CA PRO A 414 14.82 -10.80 11.16
C PRO A 414 13.57 -11.70 11.15
N ALA A 415 13.73 -13.00 10.84
CA ALA A 415 12.60 -13.94 10.81
C ALA A 415 11.86 -14.02 12.16
N ASP A 416 12.55 -13.70 13.26
CA ASP A 416 12.01 -13.68 14.62
C ASP A 416 11.36 -12.33 15.01
N CYS A 417 11.29 -11.34 14.11
CA CYS A 417 10.77 -10.00 14.43
C CYS A 417 9.30 -9.98 14.89
N VAL A 418 8.54 -11.03 14.55
CA VAL A 418 7.14 -11.26 14.95
C VAL A 418 6.95 -12.49 15.84
N ALA A 419 8.03 -13.16 16.25
CA ALA A 419 7.98 -14.49 16.87
C ALA A 419 7.65 -14.49 18.38
N THR A 420 7.86 -13.38 19.07
CA THR A 420 7.62 -13.30 20.53
C THR A 420 6.88 -12.03 20.91
N PRO A 421 6.14 -12.01 22.04
CA PRO A 421 5.48 -10.81 22.54
C PRO A 421 6.45 -9.63 22.70
N LYS A 422 7.66 -9.88 23.22
CA LYS A 422 8.70 -8.85 23.38
C LYS A 422 9.12 -8.27 22.03
N LYS A 423 9.33 -9.12 21.01
CA LYS A 423 9.68 -8.66 19.65
C LYS A 423 8.56 -7.87 18.99
N LEU A 424 7.31 -8.26 19.20
CA LEU A 424 6.15 -7.50 18.72
C LEU A 424 6.08 -6.12 19.36
N GLN A 425 6.33 -6.02 20.67
CA GLN A 425 6.38 -4.74 21.40
C GLN A 425 7.51 -3.83 20.91
N GLU A 426 8.70 -4.40 20.68
CA GLU A 426 9.89 -3.66 20.23
C GLU A 426 9.77 -3.17 18.77
N ASN A 427 9.30 -4.04 17.87
CA ASN A 427 9.30 -3.78 16.43
C ASN A 427 7.99 -3.16 15.92
N PHE A 428 6.87 -3.42 16.59
CA PHE A 428 5.52 -3.00 16.18
C PHE A 428 4.75 -2.36 17.34
N PRO A 429 5.31 -1.38 18.06
CA PRO A 429 4.70 -0.80 19.25
C PRO A 429 3.33 -0.17 18.96
N GLY A 430 3.14 0.42 17.78
CA GLY A 430 1.88 1.02 17.36
C GLY A 430 0.78 -0.01 17.15
N LEU A 431 1.09 -1.20 16.62
CA LEU A 431 0.12 -2.29 16.47
C LEU A 431 -0.26 -2.89 17.82
N ALA A 432 0.71 -3.06 18.72
CA ALA A 432 0.46 -3.53 20.08
C ALA A 432 -0.44 -2.54 20.86
N ALA A 433 -0.16 -1.24 20.72
CA ALA A 433 -1.00 -0.19 21.27
C ALA A 433 -2.41 -0.18 20.66
N LEU A 434 -2.54 -0.41 19.35
CA LEU A 434 -3.83 -0.46 18.65
C LEU A 434 -4.73 -1.56 19.21
N VAL A 435 -4.20 -2.78 19.38
CA VAL A 435 -4.94 -3.90 19.97
C VAL A 435 -5.40 -3.57 21.40
N ASN A 436 -4.48 -3.09 22.25
CA ASN A 436 -4.83 -2.72 23.62
C ASN A 436 -5.85 -1.58 23.69
N PHE A 437 -5.79 -0.63 22.77
CA PHE A 437 -6.69 0.51 22.72
C PHE A 437 -8.12 0.10 22.38
N PHE A 438 -8.29 -0.80 21.40
CA PHE A 438 -9.59 -1.34 21.03
C PHE A 438 -10.17 -2.29 22.08
N ASP A 439 -9.32 -3.07 22.77
CA ASP A 439 -9.75 -3.90 23.90
C ASP A 439 -10.35 -3.03 25.03
N ILE A 440 -9.68 -1.94 25.40
CA ILE A 440 -10.20 -0.98 26.39
C ILE A 440 -11.51 -0.35 25.91
N ALA A 441 -11.60 0.04 24.63
CA ALA A 441 -12.81 0.62 24.07
C ALA A 441 -14.00 -0.35 24.09
N ALA A 442 -13.77 -1.63 23.79
CA ALA A 442 -14.79 -2.68 23.89
C ALA A 442 -15.26 -2.88 25.35
N ASN A 443 -14.33 -2.97 26.29
CA ASN A 443 -14.64 -3.16 27.72
C ASN A 443 -15.46 -2.00 28.30
N ARG A 444 -15.19 -0.75 27.88
CA ARG A 444 -15.98 0.42 28.31
C ARG A 444 -17.41 0.39 27.80
N ARG A 445 -17.62 -0.04 26.56
CA ARG A 445 -18.96 -0.20 25.98
C ARG A 445 -19.78 -1.29 26.66
N ALA A 446 -19.12 -2.33 27.18
CA ALA A 446 -19.82 -3.42 27.88
C ALA A 446 -20.30 -3.04 29.30
N VAL A 447 -19.84 -1.92 29.85
CA VAL A 447 -20.19 -1.42 31.20
C VAL A 447 -21.30 -0.36 31.15
N VAL A 448 -21.61 0.17 29.96
CA VAL A 448 -22.74 1.07 29.68
C VAL A 448 -23.94 0.23 29.23
#